data_AF-B0TBT7-F1
#
_entry.id   AF-B0TBT7-F1
#
_cell.length_a   1.000
_cell.length_b   1.000
_cell.length_c   1.000
_cell.angle_alpha   90.00
_cell.angle_beta   90.00
_cell.angle_gamma   90.00
#
_symmetry.space_group_name_H-M   'P 1'
#
loop_
_entity.id
_entity.type
_entity.pdbx_description
1 polymer ?
#
loop_
_entity_poly.entity_id
_entity_poly.type
_entity_poly.pdbx_seq_one_letter_code
_entity_poly.pdbx_strand_id
1 'polypeptide(L)'
;MGDNSPMMMAGTFPFGAPAYGYTVPASQPMYATSATPAMSAGTNALTDKDLLLLVELMALEMNAARKCRHFARSTSDDGVMTALERASQMHQRHLKVMLQHCQVGGMGLWS
;
A
#
# COMPACT_ATOMS: atom_id res chain seq x y z
N MET A 1 -47.49 -43.28 -24.67
CA MET A 1 -46.93 -42.33 -25.65
C MET A 1 -45.85 -41.51 -24.97
N GLY A 2 -44.75 -41.23 -25.67
CA GLY A 2 -43.60 -40.44 -25.20
C GLY A 2 -42.38 -41.37 -25.04
N ASP A 3 -41.83 -41.92 -26.11
CA ASP A 3 -40.86 -41.28 -27.02
C ASP A 3 -39.57 -40.85 -26.30
N ASN A 4 -38.48 -41.56 -26.62
CA ASN A 4 -37.15 -40.95 -26.63
C ASN A 4 -36.16 -41.82 -27.42
N SER A 5 -35.84 -41.36 -28.60
CA SER A 5 -34.58 -41.64 -29.31
C SER A 5 -34.24 -40.37 -30.11
N PRO A 6 -32.97 -40.09 -30.51
CA PRO A 6 -31.79 -40.95 -30.45
C PRO A 6 -30.48 -40.27 -29.99
N MET A 7 -29.50 -41.14 -29.75
CA MET A 7 -28.06 -40.97 -29.91
C MET A 7 -27.56 -39.72 -30.64
N MET A 8 -26.57 -39.03 -30.05
CA MET A 8 -25.39 -38.39 -30.67
C MET A 8 -24.44 -38.04 -29.50
N MET A 9 -23.12 -38.16 -29.52
CA MET A 9 -22.13 -38.65 -30.47
C MET A 9 -20.84 -38.89 -29.65
N ALA A 10 -20.01 -39.80 -30.14
CA ALA A 10 -18.71 -40.14 -29.60
C ALA A 10 -17.80 -38.89 -29.48
N GLY A 11 -17.32 -38.64 -28.28
CA GLY A 11 -16.17 -37.79 -27.99
C GLY A 11 -15.12 -38.62 -27.29
N THR A 12 -14.53 -39.57 -28.02
CA THR A 12 -13.35 -40.33 -27.56
C THR A 12 -12.16 -39.38 -27.51
N PHE A 13 -11.88 -38.82 -26.34
CA PHE A 13 -10.53 -38.35 -26.00
C PHE A 13 -9.83 -39.47 -25.21
N PRO A 14 -8.80 -40.11 -25.79
CA PRO A 14 -8.03 -41.12 -25.08
C PRO A 14 -6.86 -40.43 -24.38
N PHE A 15 -6.93 -40.24 -23.07
CA PHE A 15 -5.81 -40.50 -22.15
C PHE A 15 -6.19 -40.19 -20.69
N GLY A 16 -6.24 -41.22 -19.83
CA GLY A 16 -5.46 -41.19 -18.60
C GLY A 16 -6.09 -40.76 -17.26
N ALA A 17 -7.08 -41.51 -16.77
CA ALA A 17 -7.20 -41.96 -15.36
C ALA A 17 -7.38 -40.89 -14.21
N PRO A 18 -7.58 -41.29 -12.94
CA PRO A 18 -8.92 -41.46 -12.37
C PRO A 18 -9.20 -40.63 -11.09
N ALA A 19 -10.50 -40.42 -10.85
CA ALA A 19 -11.20 -40.37 -9.57
C ALA A 19 -10.46 -39.81 -8.33
N TYR A 20 -10.79 -38.56 -7.99
CA TYR A 20 -11.10 -38.23 -6.59
C TYR A 20 -12.44 -37.51 -6.57
N GLY A 21 -13.48 -38.27 -6.22
CA GLY A 21 -14.80 -37.73 -5.95
C GLY A 21 -14.75 -36.88 -4.69
N TYR A 22 -14.89 -35.57 -4.86
CA TYR A 22 -15.43 -34.73 -3.81
C TYR A 22 -16.89 -34.46 -4.17
N THR A 23 -17.78 -35.17 -3.49
CA THR A 23 -19.19 -34.79 -3.43
C THR A 23 -19.26 -33.39 -2.81
N VAL A 24 -19.91 -32.46 -3.51
CA VAL A 24 -20.24 -31.15 -2.97
C VAL A 24 -21.49 -31.32 -2.10
N PRO A 25 -21.43 -31.24 -0.75
CA PRO A 25 -22.65 -31.11 0.03
C PRO A 25 -23.25 -29.73 -0.24
N ALA A 26 -24.45 -29.74 -0.82
CA ALA A 26 -25.28 -28.56 -0.98
C ALA A 26 -25.73 -28.04 0.41
N SER A 27 -25.84 -26.70 0.49
CA SER A 27 -26.67 -25.93 1.43
C SER A 27 -26.10 -25.68 2.84
N GLN A 28 -25.15 -24.76 2.96
CA GLN A 28 -25.03 -23.95 4.18
C GLN A 28 -25.94 -22.71 4.06
N PRO A 29 -26.85 -22.44 5.03
CA PRO A 29 -27.67 -21.25 5.00
C PRO A 29 -26.89 -20.03 5.52
N MET A 30 -27.02 -18.93 4.77
CA MET A 30 -27.04 -17.54 5.23
C MET A 30 -25.87 -17.03 6.08
N TYR A 31 -24.97 -16.29 5.42
CA TYR A 31 -24.54 -15.01 5.96
C TYR A 31 -25.12 -13.91 5.06
N ALA A 32 -26.00 -13.09 5.63
CA ALA A 32 -26.39 -11.84 5.01
C ALA A 32 -25.14 -10.96 4.97
N THR A 33 -24.64 -10.65 3.77
CA THR A 33 -23.63 -9.61 3.61
C THR A 33 -24.29 -8.28 4.00
N SER A 34 -24.00 -7.83 5.22
CA SER A 34 -24.30 -6.47 5.67
C SER A 34 -23.71 -5.49 4.68
N ALA A 35 -24.55 -4.55 4.23
CA ALA A 35 -24.18 -3.43 3.38
C ALA A 35 -22.83 -2.83 3.79
N THR A 36 -21.93 -2.71 2.83
CA THR A 36 -20.70 -1.93 2.97
C THR A 36 -21.06 -0.54 3.47
N PRO A 37 -20.63 -0.13 4.67
CA PRO A 37 -20.83 1.25 5.10
C PRO A 37 -20.15 2.16 4.08
N ALA A 38 -20.93 3.07 3.50
CA ALA A 38 -20.41 4.16 2.70
C ALA A 38 -19.30 4.84 3.51
N MET A 39 -18.07 4.80 3.00
CA MET A 39 -16.93 5.49 3.59
C MET A 39 -17.36 6.93 3.84
N SER A 40 -17.47 7.33 5.12
CA SER A 40 -17.76 8.72 5.46
C SER A 40 -16.66 9.55 4.83
N ALA A 41 -17.02 10.47 3.95
CA ALA A 41 -16.09 11.45 3.41
C ALA A 41 -15.44 12.15 4.62
N GLY A 42 -14.18 11.79 4.90
CA GLY A 42 -13.43 12.34 6.02
C GLY A 42 -13.40 13.86 5.88
N THR A 43 -13.74 14.55 6.97
CA THR A 43 -13.66 16.00 7.06
C THR A 43 -12.26 16.44 6.62
N ASN A 44 -12.15 17.32 5.61
CA ASN A 44 -10.88 17.87 5.08
C ASN A 44 -10.10 18.75 6.09
N ALA A 45 -10.42 18.67 7.38
CA ALA A 45 -9.74 19.41 8.41
C ALA A 45 -8.52 18.63 8.88
N LEU A 46 -7.36 19.29 8.89
CA LEU A 46 -6.13 18.76 9.49
C LEU A 46 -6.40 18.50 10.98
N THR A 47 -6.29 17.24 11.39
CA THR A 47 -6.49 16.84 12.79
C THR A 47 -5.17 16.84 13.54
N ASP A 48 -5.22 16.84 14.88
CA ASP A 48 -4.01 16.71 15.72
C ASP A 48 -3.21 15.44 15.41
N LYS A 49 -3.90 14.38 14.97
CA LYS A 49 -3.24 13.14 14.51
C LYS A 49 -2.39 13.38 13.26
N ASP A 50 -2.87 14.22 12.33
CA ASP A 50 -2.12 14.57 11.13
C ASP A 50 -0.90 15.44 11.45
N LEU A 51 -1.01 16.32 12.46
CA LEU A 51 0.13 17.10 12.97
C LEU A 51 1.20 16.19 13.60
N LEU A 52 0.80 15.19 14.39
CA LEU A 52 1.74 14.21 14.95
C LEU A 52 2.42 13.39 13.86
N LEU A 53 1.66 12.94 12.85
CA LEU A 53 2.23 12.24 11.68
C LEU A 53 3.23 13.13 10.93
N LEU A 54 2.92 14.43 10.78
CA LEU A 54 3.84 15.37 10.13
C LEU A 54 5.15 15.51 10.91
N VAL A 55 5.10 15.57 12.24
CA VAL A 55 6.29 15.60 13.11
C VAL A 55 7.13 14.33 12.96
N GLU A 56 6.50 13.16 12.94
CA GLU A 56 7.19 11.89 12.72
C GLU A 56 7.85 11.83 11.34
N LEU A 57 7.15 12.28 10.30
CA LEU A 57 7.70 12.36 8.94
C LEU A 57 8.90 13.31 8.86
N MET A 58 8.85 14.46 9.54
CA MET A 58 9.99 15.38 9.61
C MET A 58 11.21 14.75 10.31
N ALA A 59 10.98 14.00 11.40
CA ALA A 59 12.04 13.27 12.09
C ALA A 59 12.64 12.16 11.19
N LEU A 60 11.81 11.49 10.39
CA LEU A 60 12.24 10.48 9.42
C LEU A 60 13.14 11.09 8.32
N GLU A 61 12.76 12.24 7.75
CA GLU A 61 13.56 12.95 6.75
C GLU A 61 14.93 13.40 7.31
N MET A 62 14.97 13.91 8.55
CA MET A 62 16.25 14.27 9.21
C MET A 62 17.16 13.06 9.42
N ASN A 63 16.58 11.94 9.85
CA ASN A 63 17.32 10.70 10.05
C ASN A 63 17.83 10.13 8.72
N ALA A 64 17.02 10.18 7.67
CA ALA A 64 17.42 9.77 6.32
C ALA A 64 18.61 10.61 5.81
N ALA A 65 18.51 11.94 5.88
CA ALA A 65 19.59 12.85 5.48
C ALA A 65 20.91 12.56 6.22
N ARG A 66 20.84 12.33 7.53
CA ARG A 66 22.02 12.01 8.35
C ARG A 66 22.65 10.67 7.96
N LYS A 67 21.83 9.65 7.72
CA LYS A 67 22.30 8.32 7.30
C LYS A 67 22.95 8.37 5.92
N CYS A 68 22.31 9.01 4.94
CA CYS A 68 22.89 9.18 3.60
C CYS A 68 24.26 9.84 3.67
N ARG A 69 24.39 10.93 4.44
CA ARG A 69 25.65 11.65 4.60
C ARG A 69 26.71 10.86 5.36
N HIS A 70 26.30 10.04 6.33
CA HIS A 70 27.21 9.14 7.04
C HIS A 70 27.79 8.08 6.09
N PHE A 71 26.93 7.41 5.31
CA PHE A 71 27.37 6.38 4.36
C PHE A 71 28.15 6.94 3.17
N ALA A 72 27.87 8.18 2.75
CA ALA A 72 28.66 8.84 1.71
C ALA A 72 30.14 8.97 2.11
N ARG A 73 30.45 9.09 3.41
CA ARG A 73 31.82 9.20 3.92
C ARG A 73 32.53 7.86 4.06
N SER A 74 31.78 6.76 4.20
CA SER A 74 32.34 5.42 4.41
C SER A 74 32.45 4.59 3.15
N THR A 75 31.91 5.09 2.03
CA THR A 75 31.86 4.35 0.76
C THR A 75 33.00 4.79 -0.15
N SER A 76 33.68 3.85 -0.78
CA SER A 76 34.81 4.11 -1.71
C SER A 76 34.38 4.26 -3.18
N ASP A 77 33.11 3.94 -3.49
CA ASP A 77 32.53 4.10 -4.81
C ASP A 77 32.02 5.54 -5.01
N ASP A 78 32.64 6.25 -5.97
CA ASP A 78 32.30 7.64 -6.30
C ASP A 78 30.85 7.82 -6.80
N GLY A 79 30.31 6.83 -7.50
CA GLY A 79 28.93 6.85 -7.97
C GLY A 79 27.93 6.75 -6.82
N VAL A 80 28.19 5.85 -5.88
CA VAL A 80 27.35 5.69 -4.68
C VAL A 80 27.49 6.89 -3.76
N MET A 81 28.72 7.41 -3.56
CA MET A 81 28.95 8.64 -2.79
C MET A 81 28.14 9.81 -3.35
N THR A 82 28.19 10.03 -4.66
CA THR A 82 27.46 11.11 -5.33
C THR A 82 25.95 10.94 -5.19
N ALA A 83 25.44 9.72 -5.35
CA ALA A 83 24.03 9.41 -5.18
C ALA A 83 23.55 9.66 -3.74
N LEU A 84 24.33 9.25 -2.74
CA LEU A 84 24.04 9.47 -1.33
C LEU A 84 24.08 10.96 -0.95
N GLU A 85 25.04 11.71 -1.47
CA GLU A 85 25.11 13.15 -1.22
C GLU A 85 23.90 13.87 -1.83
N ARG A 86 23.51 13.49 -3.05
CA ARG A 86 22.29 14.01 -3.70
C ARG A 86 21.03 13.66 -2.92
N ALA A 87 20.90 12.43 -2.43
CA ALA A 87 19.78 12.00 -1.59
C ALA A 87 19.74 12.80 -0.29
N SER A 88 20.89 13.03 0.35
CA SER A 88 20.97 13.84 1.57
C SER A 88 20.47 15.27 1.37
N GLN A 89 20.81 15.89 0.23
CA GLN A 89 20.36 17.23 -0.14
C GLN A 89 18.86 17.25 -0.47
N MET A 90 18.34 16.20 -1.10
CA MET A 90 16.91 16.04 -1.37
C MET A 90 16.11 16.00 -0.07
N HIS A 91 16.50 15.15 0.90
CA HIS A 91 15.83 15.05 2.20
C HIS A 91 15.85 16.38 2.98
N GLN A 92 16.94 17.14 2.92
CA GLN A 92 17.00 18.50 3.50
C GLN A 92 16.02 19.48 2.84
N ARG A 93 15.81 19.38 1.53
CA ARG A 93 14.83 20.22 0.82
C ARG A 93 13.40 19.84 1.21
N HIS A 94 13.09 18.54 1.31
CA HIS A 94 11.78 18.08 1.77
C HIS A 94 11.45 18.62 3.16
N LEU A 95 12.39 18.51 4.11
CA LEU A 95 12.22 19.05 5.45
C LEU A 95 11.96 20.57 5.43
N LYS A 96 12.69 21.33 4.61
CA LYS A 96 12.50 22.78 4.49
C LYS A 96 11.10 23.13 4.00
N VAL A 97 10.56 22.40 3.03
CA VAL A 97 9.20 22.60 2.52
C VAL A 97 8.17 22.28 3.60
N MET A 98 8.32 21.17 4.31
CA MET A 98 7.41 20.80 5.41
C MET A 98 7.40 21.86 6.52
N LEU A 99 8.58 22.37 6.90
CA LEU A 99 8.70 23.46 7.89
C LEU A 99 8.04 24.76 7.42
N GLN A 100 8.16 25.11 6.15
CA GLN A 100 7.49 26.29 5.58
C GLN A 100 5.96 26.17 5.70
N HIS A 101 5.40 25.01 5.36
CA HIS A 101 3.97 24.78 5.48
C HIS A 101 3.50 24.77 6.95
N CYS A 102 4.30 24.24 7.87
CA CYS A 102 3.96 24.19 9.29
C CYS A 102 4.06 25.56 9.98
N GLN A 103 5.03 26.41 9.60
CA GLN A 103 5.15 27.77 10.12
C GLN A 103 3.97 28.66 9.72
N VAL A 104 3.45 28.48 8.49
CA VAL A 104 2.29 29.23 7.99
C VAL A 104 1.00 28.83 8.72
N GLY A 105 0.91 27.61 9.26
CA GLY A 105 -0.28 27.10 9.93
C GLY A 105 -0.34 27.23 11.46
N GLY A 106 0.77 27.44 12.17
CA GLY A 106 0.76 27.24 13.62
C GLY A 106 1.89 27.83 14.47
N MET A 107 2.68 28.80 13.99
CA MET A 107 3.77 29.35 14.81
C MET A 107 3.80 30.89 14.84
N GLY A 108 2.66 31.50 15.16
CA GLY A 108 2.55 32.93 15.50
C GLY A 108 2.02 33.19 16.92
N LEU A 109 1.90 32.16 17.76
CA LEU A 109 1.26 32.25 19.09
C LEU A 109 2.21 32.04 20.29
N TRP A 110 3.53 32.00 20.03
CA TRP A 110 4.56 31.97 21.07
C TRP A 110 5.61 33.05 20.78
N SER A 111 5.16 34.31 20.80
CA SER A 111 6.03 35.50 20.92
C SER A 111 5.75 36.19 22.25
#